data_AF-A0A9P7F7D9-F1
#
_entry.id   AF-A0A9P7F7D9-F1
#
_cell.length_a   1.000
_cell.length_b   1.000
_cell.length_c   1.000
_cell.angle_alpha   90.00
_cell.angle_beta   90.00
_cell.angle_gamma   90.00
#
_symmetry.space_group_name_H-M   'P 1'
#
loop_
_entity.id
_entity.type
_entity.pdbx_description
1 polymer ?
#
loop_
_entity_poly.entity_id
_entity_poly.type
_entity_poly.pdbx_seq_one_letter_code
_entity_poly.pdbx_strand_id
1 'polypeptide(L)'
;MPHNPLEEPALDNDSLSLKNIELIDVFSRKRTSLRPLLSHTYPNKTLIYHGYLDCLPLYPTVAVSICTLATYRQSHRTWPRFSIQAQCKALCHLHNIRYTICSIPYQSYLNTQFSDAYDVYLEIIHRVDSLINEALDCNTPNWHLLNSCPCCFYKLEDEDNLTFEWLVTINSNNSLKRWSSSIDGSTTRGDLRKFRTDYWLDHTIVDGFKDDVRGRLNTATNNDDWQDIVPPNESAPPFTCIDRWRNAGPEQCKQMFAIFDESGIFIAACRHQFVLLACDMVKSGELAKYPLAIIERLLTVYGQNGACAYDISCAFAKTLANSMLGQRASSLNLRMMVGAFHGHAHNQ
;
A
#
# COMPACT_ATOMS: atom_id res chain seq x y z
N MET A 1 -5.52 -58.94 -10.32
CA MET A 1 -4.12 -58.46 -10.30
C MET A 1 -4.14 -57.05 -9.74
N PRO A 2 -3.73 -56.83 -8.49
CA PRO A 2 -3.69 -55.49 -7.91
C PRO A 2 -2.54 -54.71 -8.55
N HIS A 3 -2.82 -53.49 -9.02
CA HIS A 3 -1.81 -52.56 -9.50
C HIS A 3 -1.00 -52.05 -8.30
N ASN A 4 0.29 -52.37 -8.29
CA ASN A 4 1.27 -51.75 -7.39
C ASN A 4 1.34 -50.24 -7.68
N PRO A 5 1.36 -49.36 -6.67
CA PRO A 5 1.76 -47.98 -6.87
C PRO A 5 3.24 -47.97 -7.26
N LEU A 6 3.56 -47.25 -8.33
CA LEU A 6 4.94 -46.97 -8.72
C LEU A 6 5.62 -46.23 -7.57
N GLU A 7 6.61 -46.86 -6.94
CA GLU A 7 7.58 -46.18 -6.09
C GLU A 7 8.26 -45.10 -6.94
N GLU A 8 8.04 -43.83 -6.61
CA GLU A 8 8.87 -42.75 -7.11
C GLU A 8 10.32 -42.99 -6.66
N PRO A 9 11.31 -42.87 -7.56
CA PRO A 9 12.69 -43.11 -7.18
C PRO A 9 13.11 -42.08 -6.13
N ALA A 10 13.55 -42.56 -4.97
CA ALA A 10 14.16 -41.73 -3.94
C ALA A 10 15.33 -40.95 -4.57
N LEU A 11 15.16 -39.63 -4.70
CA LEU A 11 16.22 -38.72 -5.11
C LEU A 11 17.43 -38.95 -4.19
N ASP A 12 18.57 -39.23 -4.80
CA ASP A 12 19.82 -39.52 -4.09
C ASP A 12 20.13 -38.38 -3.10
N ASN A 13 20.24 -38.72 -1.81
CA ASN A 13 20.27 -37.76 -0.70
C ASN A 13 21.50 -36.81 -0.78
N ASP A 14 22.54 -37.24 -1.52
CA ASP A 14 23.74 -36.43 -1.80
C ASP A 14 23.48 -35.28 -2.78
N SER A 15 22.46 -35.38 -3.64
CA SER A 15 22.10 -34.33 -4.62
C SER A 15 21.44 -33.10 -3.99
N LEU A 16 20.80 -33.26 -2.83
CA LEU A 16 20.13 -32.20 -2.07
C LEU A 16 20.99 -31.63 -0.93
N SER A 17 22.19 -32.18 -0.73
CA SER A 17 23.15 -31.67 0.25
C SER A 17 23.66 -30.29 -0.14
N LEU A 18 23.34 -29.28 0.67
CA LEU A 18 23.87 -27.94 0.49
C LEU A 18 25.28 -27.87 1.07
N LYS A 19 26.28 -27.85 0.19
CA LYS A 19 27.70 -27.78 0.58
C LYS A 19 28.21 -26.35 0.47
N ASN A 20 28.96 -25.90 1.47
CA ASN A 20 29.64 -24.59 1.48
C ASN A 20 28.68 -23.38 1.27
N ILE A 21 27.47 -23.46 1.84
CA ILE A 21 26.52 -22.35 1.80
C ILE A 21 26.90 -21.29 2.83
N GLU A 22 26.83 -20.03 2.43
CA GLU A 22 27.01 -18.89 3.32
C GLU A 22 25.69 -18.54 4.02
N LEU A 23 25.68 -18.66 5.35
CA LEU A 23 24.55 -18.33 6.20
C LEU A 23 24.76 -16.97 6.84
N ILE A 24 23.77 -16.09 6.68
CA ILE A 24 23.77 -14.72 7.17
C ILE A 24 22.72 -14.57 8.27
N ASP A 25 23.18 -14.30 9.49
CA ASP A 25 22.38 -13.93 10.65
C ASP A 25 22.72 -12.49 11.08
N VAL A 26 21.90 -11.89 11.94
CA VAL A 26 22.13 -10.57 12.53
C VAL A 26 23.54 -10.48 13.12
N PHE A 27 23.97 -11.50 13.86
CA PHE A 27 25.24 -11.48 14.60
C PHE A 27 26.31 -12.44 14.07
N SER A 28 26.00 -13.23 13.05
CA SER A 28 26.95 -14.21 12.53
C SER A 28 26.86 -14.34 11.01
N ARG A 29 28.02 -14.57 10.39
CA ARG A 29 28.15 -14.91 8.98
C ARG A 29 29.10 -16.08 8.89
N LYS A 30 28.67 -17.22 8.37
CA LYS A 30 29.50 -18.44 8.35
C LYS A 30 29.21 -19.29 7.12
N ARG A 31 30.22 -20.00 6.65
CA ARG A 31 30.06 -21.04 5.63
C ARG A 31 29.87 -22.39 6.32
N THR A 32 28.86 -23.14 5.90
CA THR A 32 28.58 -24.47 6.44
C THR A 32 28.08 -25.40 5.35
N SER A 33 28.00 -26.69 5.67
CA SER A 33 27.20 -27.63 4.89
C SER A 33 25.97 -28.04 5.69
N LEU A 34 24.82 -28.12 5.04
CA LEU A 34 23.56 -28.53 5.65
C LEU A 34 23.13 -29.86 5.06
N ARG A 35 22.68 -30.76 5.94
CA ARG A 35 22.22 -32.10 5.54
C ARG A 35 20.70 -32.08 5.39
N PRO A 36 20.14 -32.54 4.26
CA PRO A 36 18.70 -32.66 4.09
C PRO A 36 18.14 -33.76 4.99
N LEU A 37 16.87 -33.62 5.38
CA LEU A 37 16.08 -34.74 5.90
C LEU A 37 15.55 -35.57 4.73
N LEU A 38 15.23 -36.84 4.98
CA LEU A 38 14.64 -37.75 3.99
C LEU A 38 13.34 -37.21 3.37
N SER A 39 12.60 -36.35 4.08
CA SER A 39 11.36 -35.71 3.60
C SER A 39 11.59 -34.46 2.75
N HIS A 40 12.83 -33.96 2.65
CA HIS A 40 13.13 -32.75 1.90
C HIS A 40 13.27 -33.08 0.42
N THR A 41 12.35 -32.57 -0.39
CA THR A 41 12.36 -32.74 -1.84
C THR A 41 13.14 -31.64 -2.58
N TYR A 42 13.47 -30.54 -1.89
CA TYR A 42 14.11 -29.36 -2.46
C TYR A 42 15.11 -28.74 -1.47
N PRO A 43 16.18 -28.07 -1.94
CA PRO A 43 17.18 -27.47 -1.06
C PRO A 43 16.62 -26.38 -0.14
N ASN A 44 15.64 -25.61 -0.61
CA ASN A 44 14.96 -24.59 0.19
C ASN A 44 14.20 -25.17 1.40
N LYS A 45 13.66 -26.39 1.32
CA LYS A 45 13.07 -27.08 2.48
C LYS A 45 14.13 -27.33 3.57
N THR A 46 15.32 -27.74 3.17
CA THR A 46 16.46 -27.89 4.10
C THR A 46 16.85 -26.56 4.73
N LEU A 47 16.88 -25.48 3.96
CA LEU A 47 17.20 -24.16 4.49
C LEU A 47 16.16 -23.66 5.49
N ILE A 48 14.89 -23.75 5.15
CA ILE A 48 13.79 -23.32 6.02
C ILE A 48 13.79 -24.15 7.31
N TYR A 49 14.04 -25.46 7.22
CA TYR A 49 14.18 -26.33 8.39
C TYR A 49 15.29 -25.85 9.35
N HIS A 50 16.38 -25.31 8.79
CA HIS A 50 17.47 -24.70 9.57
C HIS A 50 17.25 -23.22 9.92
N GLY A 51 16.11 -22.62 9.56
CA GLY A 51 15.77 -21.23 9.88
C GLY A 51 16.31 -20.20 8.88
N TYR A 52 16.64 -20.60 7.66
CA TYR A 52 17.20 -19.74 6.62
C TYR A 52 16.35 -19.74 5.34
N LEU A 53 16.39 -18.64 4.61
CA LEU A 53 15.79 -18.49 3.28
C LEU A 53 16.87 -18.20 2.25
N ASP A 54 16.78 -18.86 1.11
CA ASP A 54 17.66 -18.67 -0.02
C ASP A 54 17.37 -17.39 -0.79
N CYS A 55 18.40 -16.94 -1.51
CA CYS A 55 18.30 -15.86 -2.49
C CYS A 55 18.06 -16.40 -3.92
N LEU A 56 18.24 -17.71 -4.16
CA LEU A 56 18.11 -18.37 -5.46
C LEU A 56 17.48 -19.76 -5.30
N PRO A 57 16.41 -20.10 -6.06
CA PRO A 57 15.57 -21.25 -5.77
C PRO A 57 16.21 -22.62 -6.05
N LEU A 58 17.21 -22.69 -6.93
CA LEU A 58 17.80 -23.96 -7.40
C LEU A 58 19.20 -24.23 -6.83
N TYR A 59 20.03 -23.18 -6.73
CA TYR A 59 21.43 -23.31 -6.34
C TYR A 59 21.80 -22.23 -5.32
N PRO A 60 21.31 -22.34 -4.08
CA PRO A 60 21.53 -21.31 -3.08
C PRO A 60 22.98 -21.36 -2.58
N THR A 61 23.71 -20.27 -2.82
CA THR A 61 25.07 -20.06 -2.31
C THR A 61 25.10 -19.19 -1.05
N VAL A 62 24.05 -18.39 -0.87
CA VAL A 62 23.83 -17.51 0.27
C VAL A 62 22.40 -17.72 0.77
N ALA A 63 22.22 -17.78 2.08
CA ALA A 63 20.92 -17.81 2.71
C ALA A 63 20.88 -16.87 3.92
N VAL A 64 19.77 -16.17 4.08
CA VAL A 64 19.55 -15.20 5.16
C VAL A 64 18.61 -15.82 6.19
N SER A 65 18.96 -15.68 7.46
CA SER A 65 18.15 -16.17 8.59
C SER A 65 16.77 -15.51 8.57
N ILE A 66 15.73 -16.30 8.82
CA ILE A 66 14.35 -15.82 8.96
C ILE A 66 14.27 -14.77 10.07
N CYS A 67 15.01 -14.94 11.16
CA CYS A 67 15.08 -13.96 12.24
C CYS A 67 15.66 -12.62 11.77
N THR A 68 16.67 -12.63 10.89
CA THR A 68 17.23 -11.40 10.30
C THR A 68 16.19 -10.70 9.42
N LEU A 69 15.48 -11.44 8.57
CA LEU A 69 14.43 -10.90 7.69
C LEU A 69 13.25 -10.36 8.51
N ALA A 70 12.85 -11.06 9.56
CA ALA A 70 11.82 -10.64 10.50
C ALA A 70 12.23 -9.38 11.27
N THR A 71 13.47 -9.31 11.74
CA THR A 71 14.04 -8.13 12.41
C THR A 71 14.00 -6.93 11.46
N TYR A 72 14.45 -7.11 10.22
CA TYR A 72 14.39 -6.06 9.22
C TYR A 72 12.95 -5.59 8.97
N ARG A 73 11.98 -6.51 8.84
CA ARG A 73 10.55 -6.16 8.68
C ARG A 73 10.04 -5.28 9.81
N GLN A 74 10.37 -5.58 11.07
CA GLN A 74 9.91 -4.76 12.20
C GLN A 74 10.63 -3.41 12.25
N SER A 75 11.95 -3.38 12.04
CA SER A 75 12.71 -2.13 11.97
C SER A 75 12.19 -1.21 10.87
N HIS A 76 11.92 -1.76 9.68
CA HIS A 76 11.39 -1.00 8.54
C HIS A 76 9.97 -0.46 8.79
N ARG A 77 9.13 -1.17 9.56
CA ARG A 77 7.81 -0.67 9.99
C ARG A 77 7.91 0.57 10.87
N THR A 78 8.85 0.57 11.82
CA THR A 78 9.07 1.71 12.71
C THR A 78 9.80 2.86 12.03
N TRP A 79 10.66 2.56 11.07
CA TRP A 79 11.45 3.54 10.35
C TRP A 79 11.49 3.23 8.86
N PRO A 80 10.51 3.71 8.07
CA PRO A 80 10.43 3.44 6.63
C PRO A 80 11.63 3.94 5.80
N ARG A 81 12.49 4.80 6.38
CA ARG A 81 13.73 5.26 5.73
C ARG A 81 14.88 4.26 5.88
N PHE A 82 14.72 3.21 6.69
CA PHE A 82 15.73 2.19 6.91
C PHE A 82 15.80 1.21 5.74
N SER A 83 16.47 1.60 4.66
CA SER A 83 16.52 0.84 3.42
C SER A 83 17.23 -0.52 3.57
N ILE A 84 16.98 -1.44 2.62
CA ILE A 84 17.71 -2.71 2.51
C ILE A 84 19.23 -2.45 2.44
N GLN A 85 19.65 -1.41 1.72
CA GLN A 85 21.06 -1.03 1.67
C GLN A 85 21.61 -0.68 3.05
N ALA A 86 20.86 0.09 3.86
CA ALA A 86 21.26 0.44 5.22
C ALA A 86 21.36 -0.81 6.10
N GLN A 87 20.39 -1.73 5.99
CA GLN A 87 20.41 -3.02 6.68
C GLN A 87 21.64 -3.87 6.28
N CYS A 88 21.91 -4.02 4.99
CA CYS A 88 23.07 -4.79 4.52
C CYS A 88 24.40 -4.16 4.99
N LYS A 89 24.51 -2.82 4.99
CA LYS A 89 25.67 -2.13 5.57
C LYS A 89 25.77 -2.39 7.07
N ALA A 90 24.66 -2.33 7.81
CA ALA A 90 24.65 -2.61 9.24
C ALA A 90 25.12 -4.05 9.54
N LEU A 91 24.64 -5.05 8.78
CA LEU A 91 25.10 -6.44 8.89
C LEU A 91 26.60 -6.56 8.64
N CYS A 92 27.15 -5.93 7.59
CA CYS A 92 28.59 -5.93 7.34
C CYS A 92 29.39 -5.38 8.54
N HIS A 93 28.95 -4.27 9.15
CA HIS A 93 29.62 -3.71 10.33
C HIS A 93 29.50 -4.61 11.56
N LEU A 94 28.33 -5.21 11.81
CA LEU A 94 28.12 -6.14 12.92
C LEU A 94 29.00 -7.38 12.79
N HIS A 95 29.17 -7.90 11.58
CA HIS A 95 30.03 -9.05 11.32
C HIS A 95 31.52 -8.68 11.47
N ASN A 96 31.91 -7.46 11.11
CA ASN A 96 33.29 -6.97 11.28
C ASN A 96 33.72 -6.86 12.75
N ILE A 97 32.79 -6.54 13.65
CA ILE A 97 33.08 -6.48 15.09
C ILE A 97 33.41 -7.88 15.65
N ARG A 98 32.81 -8.93 15.08
CA ARG A 98 32.94 -10.31 15.58
C ARG A 98 34.09 -11.09 14.94
N TYR A 99 34.45 -10.78 13.69
CA TYR A 99 35.54 -11.42 12.96
C TYR A 99 36.75 -10.49 12.89
N THR A 100 37.59 -10.50 13.92
CA THR A 100 38.78 -9.63 14.08
C THR A 100 39.85 -9.80 12.96
N ILE A 101 39.65 -10.70 11.98
CA ILE A 101 40.68 -11.10 11.01
C ILE A 101 40.34 -10.69 9.56
N CYS A 102 39.10 -10.33 9.23
CA CYS A 102 38.78 -9.92 7.86
C CYS A 102 37.67 -8.85 7.86
N SER A 103 38.04 -7.61 7.57
CA SER A 103 37.06 -6.56 7.27
C SER A 103 36.25 -7.01 6.06
N ILE A 104 34.94 -7.21 6.24
CA ILE A 104 33.98 -7.53 5.20
C ILE A 104 33.50 -6.19 4.64
N PRO A 105 34.03 -5.74 3.49
CA PRO A 105 33.51 -4.54 2.84
C PRO A 105 32.07 -4.78 2.41
N TYR A 106 31.27 -3.70 2.36
CA TYR A 106 29.94 -3.76 1.78
C TYR A 106 30.04 -4.22 0.32
N GLN A 107 29.32 -5.29 0.00
CA GLN A 107 29.25 -5.85 -1.34
C GLN A 107 27.88 -5.54 -1.93
N SER A 108 27.85 -4.97 -3.14
CA SER A 108 26.60 -4.57 -3.79
C SER A 108 25.65 -5.75 -4.03
N TYR A 109 26.18 -6.93 -4.32
CA TYR A 109 25.38 -8.14 -4.56
C TYR A 109 24.59 -8.60 -3.31
N LEU A 110 25.04 -8.25 -2.10
CA LEU A 110 24.32 -8.59 -0.86
C LEU A 110 22.97 -7.87 -0.79
N ASN A 111 22.86 -6.68 -1.39
CA ASN A 111 21.60 -5.95 -1.45
C ASN A 111 20.56 -6.71 -2.29
N THR A 112 20.95 -7.16 -3.49
CA THR A 112 20.09 -7.98 -4.36
C THR A 112 19.71 -9.29 -3.66
N GLN A 113 20.68 -10.02 -3.13
CA GLN A 113 20.44 -11.27 -2.40
C GLN A 113 19.48 -11.10 -1.22
N PHE A 114 19.67 -10.05 -0.42
CA PHE A 114 18.79 -9.74 0.69
C PHE A 114 17.38 -9.37 0.20
N SER A 115 17.28 -8.57 -0.86
CA SER A 115 16.00 -8.21 -1.48
C SER A 115 15.25 -9.44 -1.97
N ASP A 116 15.92 -10.36 -2.67
CA ASP A 116 15.31 -11.59 -3.19
C ASP A 116 14.79 -12.47 -2.05
N ALA A 117 15.62 -12.70 -1.03
CA ALA A 117 15.22 -13.46 0.16
C ALA A 117 14.09 -12.77 0.94
N TYR A 118 14.08 -11.43 0.98
CA TYR A 118 13.04 -10.66 1.65
C TYR A 118 11.70 -10.72 0.91
N ASP A 119 11.70 -10.67 -0.43
CA ASP A 119 10.50 -10.86 -1.24
C ASP A 119 9.87 -12.24 -1.01
N VAL A 120 10.69 -13.30 -0.97
CA VAL A 120 10.25 -14.67 -0.64
C VAL A 120 9.70 -14.74 0.79
N TYR A 121 10.38 -14.11 1.75
CA TYR A 121 9.90 -14.03 3.13
C TYR A 121 8.54 -13.34 3.24
N LEU A 122 8.35 -12.19 2.58
CA LEU A 122 7.07 -11.50 2.54
C LEU A 122 5.97 -12.34 1.87
N GLU A 123 6.31 -13.12 0.85
CA GLU A 123 5.39 -14.07 0.20
C GLU A 123 4.94 -15.18 1.15
N ILE A 124 5.88 -15.79 1.89
CA ILE A 124 5.56 -16.83 2.86
C ILE A 124 4.63 -16.28 3.94
N ILE A 125 4.98 -15.13 4.52
CA ILE A 125 4.15 -14.49 5.55
C ILE A 125 2.75 -14.18 5.01
N HIS A 126 2.65 -13.63 3.80
CA HIS A 126 1.36 -13.32 3.21
C HIS A 126 0.49 -14.57 3.05
N ARG A 127 1.04 -15.68 2.55
CA ARG A 127 0.30 -16.94 2.41
C ARG A 127 -0.14 -17.50 3.75
N VAL A 128 0.71 -17.41 4.78
CA VAL A 128 0.35 -17.81 6.14
C VAL A 128 -0.79 -16.94 6.67
N ASP A 129 -0.71 -15.62 6.53
CA ASP A 129 -1.78 -14.69 6.92
C ASP A 129 -3.08 -15.00 6.16
N SER A 130 -3.01 -15.34 4.87
CA SER A 130 -4.17 -15.76 4.08
C SER A 130 -4.81 -17.05 4.59
N LEU A 131 -4.02 -18.07 4.92
CA LEU A 131 -4.51 -19.33 5.48
C LEU A 131 -5.14 -19.12 6.87
N ILE A 132 -4.55 -18.26 7.69
CA ILE A 132 -5.11 -17.88 8.99
C ILE A 132 -6.45 -17.15 8.79
N ASN A 133 -6.50 -16.19 7.88
CA ASN A 133 -7.73 -15.45 7.59
C ASN A 133 -8.83 -16.36 7.05
N GLU A 134 -8.50 -17.33 6.19
CA GLU A 134 -9.46 -18.34 5.73
C GLU A 134 -9.96 -19.22 6.88
N ALA A 135 -9.06 -19.70 7.75
CA ALA A 135 -9.43 -20.53 8.89
C ALA A 135 -10.27 -19.78 9.95
N LEU A 136 -10.19 -18.45 9.99
CA LEU A 136 -10.94 -17.58 10.90
C LEU A 136 -12.17 -16.92 10.24
N ASP A 137 -12.51 -17.30 9.00
CA ASP A 137 -13.59 -16.68 8.20
C ASP A 137 -13.42 -15.16 8.00
N CYS A 138 -12.17 -14.68 8.04
CA CYS A 138 -11.76 -13.30 7.85
C CYS A 138 -11.44 -12.93 6.39
N ASN A 139 -11.93 -13.71 5.42
CA ASN A 139 -11.66 -13.56 3.99
C ASN A 139 -12.90 -13.19 3.16
N THR A 140 -14.00 -12.78 3.82
CA THR A 140 -15.22 -12.37 3.12
C THR A 140 -15.06 -11.02 2.41
N PRO A 141 -15.90 -10.71 1.41
CA PRO A 141 -15.82 -9.43 0.70
C PRO A 141 -15.96 -8.24 1.67
N ASN A 142 -15.04 -7.28 1.59
CA ASN A 142 -14.97 -6.10 2.47
C ASN A 142 -14.72 -6.41 3.96
N TRP A 143 -14.26 -7.63 4.29
CA TRP A 143 -14.04 -8.01 5.69
C TRP A 143 -13.18 -6.97 6.44
N HIS A 144 -12.10 -6.49 5.82
CA HIS A 144 -11.25 -5.45 6.38
C HIS A 144 -12.03 -4.18 6.74
N LEU A 145 -12.80 -3.63 5.79
CA LEU A 145 -13.56 -2.40 6.03
C LEU A 145 -14.57 -2.57 7.16
N LEU A 146 -15.23 -3.72 7.22
CA LEU A 146 -16.24 -4.01 8.23
C LEU A 146 -15.66 -4.30 9.63
N ASN A 147 -14.40 -4.71 9.73
CA ASN A 147 -13.84 -5.24 10.98
C ASN A 147 -12.56 -4.55 11.49
N SER A 148 -11.92 -3.68 10.69
CA SER A 148 -10.63 -3.08 11.06
C SER A 148 -10.66 -2.19 12.29
N CYS A 149 -11.79 -1.52 12.53
CA CYS A 149 -11.96 -0.67 13.69
C CYS A 149 -13.22 -1.10 14.45
N PRO A 150 -13.09 -1.95 15.48
CA PRO A 150 -14.22 -2.38 16.29
C PRO A 150 -15.01 -1.19 16.83
N CYS A 151 -14.34 -0.14 17.31
CA CYS A 151 -14.98 1.07 17.84
C CYS A 151 -15.75 1.89 16.79
N CYS A 152 -15.60 1.62 15.49
CA CYS A 152 -16.32 2.33 14.43
C CYS A 152 -17.38 1.46 13.76
N PHE A 153 -17.17 0.15 13.66
CA PHE A 153 -17.95 -0.70 12.77
C PHE A 153 -18.63 -1.88 13.46
N TYR A 154 -18.36 -2.09 14.76
CA TYR A 154 -19.07 -3.07 15.57
C TYR A 154 -20.20 -2.38 16.33
N LYS A 155 -21.46 -2.71 15.99
CA LYS A 155 -22.65 -2.17 16.67
C LYS A 155 -23.12 -3.14 17.76
N LEU A 156 -23.44 -2.62 18.94
CA LEU A 156 -24.04 -3.42 20.02
C LEU A 156 -25.56 -3.53 19.84
N GLU A 157 -26.17 -4.60 20.36
CA GLU A 157 -27.63 -4.85 20.23
C GLU A 157 -28.49 -3.71 20.80
N ASP A 158 -28.02 -3.07 21.88
CA ASP A 158 -28.70 -1.97 22.58
C ASP A 158 -27.99 -0.62 22.39
N GLU A 159 -27.18 -0.46 21.33
CA GLU A 159 -26.51 0.81 21.06
C GLU A 159 -27.50 1.87 20.57
N ASP A 160 -27.49 3.04 21.21
CA ASP A 160 -28.26 4.20 20.74
C ASP A 160 -27.82 4.58 19.31
N ASN A 161 -28.78 4.98 18.48
CA ASN A 161 -28.49 5.46 17.13
C ASN A 161 -27.58 6.69 17.18
N LEU A 162 -26.35 6.52 16.69
CA LEU A 162 -25.42 7.62 16.53
C LEU A 162 -25.91 8.59 15.45
N THR A 163 -25.61 9.88 15.63
CA THR A 163 -25.87 10.91 14.60
C THR A 163 -25.21 10.55 13.25
N PHE A 164 -24.06 9.88 13.31
CA PHE A 164 -23.37 9.34 12.15
C PHE A 164 -23.02 7.89 12.42
N GLU A 165 -23.40 7.01 11.50
CA GLU A 165 -23.11 5.58 11.62
C GLU A 165 -21.65 5.25 11.34
N TRP A 166 -20.96 6.10 10.58
CA TRP A 166 -19.54 5.98 10.31
C TRP A 166 -18.91 7.35 10.06
N LEU A 167 -17.67 7.50 10.53
CA LEU A 167 -16.90 8.74 10.46
C LEU A 167 -15.52 8.47 9.89
N VAL A 168 -15.21 9.15 8.79
CA VAL A 168 -13.93 9.02 8.09
C VAL A 168 -13.32 10.39 7.80
N THR A 169 -12.01 10.39 7.61
CA THR A 169 -11.28 11.51 7.01
C THR A 169 -10.58 11.03 5.76
N ILE A 170 -10.50 11.90 4.77
CA ILE A 170 -9.81 11.64 3.51
C ILE A 170 -8.77 12.73 3.25
N ASN A 171 -7.62 12.36 2.69
CA ASN A 171 -6.60 13.33 2.27
C ASN A 171 -5.58 12.70 1.30
N SER A 172 -4.89 13.56 0.56
CA SER A 172 -3.76 13.21 -0.29
C SER A 172 -2.40 13.40 0.38
N ASN A 173 -1.37 12.74 -0.14
CA ASN A 173 0.03 12.96 0.19
C ASN A 173 0.91 12.86 -1.07
N ASN A 174 1.49 14.00 -1.46
CA ASN A 174 2.35 14.16 -2.63
C ASN A 174 3.85 13.89 -2.37
N SER A 175 4.21 13.41 -1.17
CA SER A 175 5.62 13.15 -0.81
C SER A 175 6.09 11.78 -1.26
N LEU A 176 5.16 10.84 -1.47
CA LEU A 176 5.45 9.46 -1.85
C LEU A 176 5.42 9.36 -3.38
N LYS A 177 6.59 9.50 -4.00
CA LYS A 177 6.72 9.53 -5.46
C LYS A 177 7.56 8.37 -5.96
N ARG A 178 7.11 7.75 -7.06
CA ARG A 178 7.87 6.73 -7.78
C ARG A 178 8.18 7.23 -9.19
N TRP A 179 9.48 7.24 -9.52
CA TRP A 179 9.95 7.66 -10.84
C TRP A 179 9.36 6.79 -11.94
N SER A 180 9.04 7.42 -13.07
CA SER A 180 8.56 6.69 -14.22
C SER A 180 9.68 5.84 -14.81
N SER A 181 9.39 4.57 -15.06
CA SER A 181 10.35 3.64 -15.69
C SER A 181 10.84 4.09 -17.07
N SER A 182 10.09 4.99 -17.72
CA SER A 182 10.43 5.58 -19.01
C SER A 182 11.60 6.57 -18.98
N ILE A 183 11.93 7.11 -17.80
CA ILE A 183 12.96 8.15 -17.64
C ILE A 183 14.36 7.55 -17.40
N ASP A 184 14.43 6.43 -16.70
CA ASP A 184 15.72 5.81 -16.33
C ASP A 184 16.35 4.99 -17.47
N GLY A 185 15.78 5.00 -18.68
CA GLY A 185 16.21 4.14 -19.79
C GLY A 185 16.10 2.64 -19.50
N SER A 186 15.51 2.28 -18.36
CA SER A 186 15.30 0.91 -17.93
C SER A 186 14.10 0.31 -18.66
N THR A 187 14.20 -0.95 -19.05
CA THR A 187 13.07 -1.75 -19.53
C THR A 187 11.90 -1.61 -18.56
N THR A 188 10.67 -1.44 -19.05
CA THR A 188 9.47 -1.40 -18.23
C THR A 188 9.55 -2.51 -17.19
N ARG A 189 9.51 -2.15 -15.90
CA ARG A 189 9.61 -3.11 -14.81
C ARG A 189 8.42 -4.07 -14.96
N GLY A 190 8.66 -5.30 -15.39
CA GLY A 190 7.64 -6.32 -15.65
C GLY A 190 6.99 -6.88 -14.38
N ASP A 191 6.96 -6.11 -13.30
CA ASP A 191 6.31 -6.49 -12.05
C ASP A 191 4.80 -6.29 -12.20
N LEU A 192 4.12 -7.36 -12.61
CA LEU A 192 2.66 -7.41 -12.78
C LEU A 192 1.92 -7.67 -11.46
N ARG A 193 2.62 -7.68 -10.32
CA ARG A 193 1.98 -7.93 -9.03
C ARG A 193 0.98 -6.81 -8.75
N LYS A 194 -0.27 -7.20 -8.49
CA LYS A 194 -1.32 -6.31 -7.99
C LYS A 194 -1.21 -6.19 -6.47
N PHE A 195 -1.89 -5.17 -5.94
CA PHE A 195 -2.07 -5.06 -4.49
C PHE A 195 -2.67 -6.35 -3.94
N ARG A 196 -2.05 -6.85 -2.87
CA ARG A 196 -2.46 -8.10 -2.21
C ARG A 196 -3.58 -7.90 -1.20
N THR A 197 -3.86 -6.65 -0.87
CA THR A 197 -4.78 -6.25 0.18
C THR A 197 -5.89 -5.40 -0.41
N ASP A 198 -7.04 -5.43 0.25
CA ASP A 198 -8.24 -4.70 -0.13
C ASP A 198 -8.26 -3.23 0.32
N TYR A 199 -7.15 -2.74 0.89
CA TYR A 199 -6.93 -1.30 1.09
C TYR A 199 -6.96 -0.55 -0.24
N TRP A 200 -6.41 -1.14 -1.31
CA TRP A 200 -6.10 -0.41 -2.53
C TRP A 200 -7.25 -0.45 -3.54
N LEU A 201 -7.72 0.72 -3.94
CA LEU A 201 -8.61 0.84 -5.10
C LEU A 201 -7.77 0.77 -6.38
N ASP A 202 -8.21 -0.09 -7.29
CA ASP A 202 -7.58 -0.25 -8.60
C ASP A 202 -7.73 1.03 -9.43
N HIS A 203 -6.71 1.34 -10.22
CA HIS A 203 -6.69 2.53 -11.07
C HIS A 203 -7.88 2.56 -12.05
N THR A 204 -8.37 1.41 -12.51
CA THR A 204 -9.54 1.32 -13.40
C THR A 204 -10.83 1.80 -12.74
N ILE A 205 -11.01 1.50 -11.44
CA ILE A 205 -12.15 1.97 -10.65
C ILE A 205 -12.05 3.48 -10.46
N VAL A 206 -10.86 3.97 -10.11
CA VAL A 206 -10.61 5.40 -9.90
C VAL A 206 -10.79 6.20 -11.19
N ASP A 207 -10.30 5.68 -12.32
CA ASP A 207 -10.41 6.34 -13.62
C ASP A 207 -11.84 6.37 -14.16
N GLY A 208 -12.75 5.55 -13.62
CA GLY A 208 -14.19 5.65 -13.90
C GLY A 208 -14.77 7.02 -13.54
N PHE A 209 -14.16 7.75 -12.60
CA PHE A 209 -14.57 9.09 -12.16
C PHE A 209 -13.76 10.22 -12.81
N LYS A 210 -12.90 9.92 -13.79
CA LYS A 210 -12.03 10.92 -14.41
C LYS A 210 -12.81 12.01 -15.15
N ASP A 211 -13.92 11.64 -15.79
CA ASP A 211 -14.71 12.55 -16.62
C ASP A 211 -15.94 13.12 -15.89
N ASP A 212 -16.18 12.70 -14.65
CA ASP A 212 -17.31 13.15 -13.81
C ASP A 212 -17.28 14.64 -13.50
N VAL A 213 -16.11 15.27 -13.57
CA VAL A 213 -15.94 16.72 -13.38
C VAL A 213 -15.84 17.46 -14.72
N ARG A 214 -15.62 16.73 -15.82
CA ARG A 214 -15.41 17.32 -17.16
C ARG A 214 -16.71 17.54 -17.95
N GLY A 215 -17.81 16.96 -17.49
CA GLY A 215 -19.09 16.87 -18.20
C GLY A 215 -19.85 18.16 -18.54
N ARG A 216 -19.29 19.37 -18.34
CA ARG A 216 -19.97 20.64 -18.71
C ARG A 216 -19.13 21.73 -19.38
N LEU A 217 -17.84 21.52 -19.68
CA LEU A 217 -17.01 22.58 -20.29
C LEU A 217 -16.36 22.12 -21.61
N ASN A 218 -17.05 22.40 -22.72
CA ASN A 218 -16.47 22.47 -24.07
C ASN A 218 -15.73 23.81 -24.28
N THR A 219 -14.83 24.16 -23.35
CA THR A 219 -13.88 25.26 -23.57
C THR A 219 -12.53 24.85 -23.01
N ALA A 220 -11.61 24.60 -23.94
CA ALA A 220 -10.21 24.31 -23.67
C ALA A 220 -9.53 25.52 -23.02
N THR A 221 -9.60 25.61 -21.71
CA THR A 221 -8.65 26.37 -20.90
C THR A 221 -8.21 25.47 -19.76
N ASN A 222 -6.90 25.16 -19.73
CA ASN A 222 -6.18 24.39 -18.73
C ASN A 222 -6.16 25.09 -17.35
N ASN A 223 -7.33 25.44 -16.81
CA ASN A 223 -7.46 26.03 -15.50
C ASN A 223 -8.15 25.02 -14.59
N ASP A 224 -7.46 24.68 -13.51
CA ASP A 224 -7.85 23.88 -12.34
C ASP A 224 -9.10 23.00 -12.45
N ASP A 225 -8.92 21.69 -12.29
CA ASP A 225 -9.96 20.66 -12.07
C ASP A 225 -10.86 20.93 -10.82
N TRP A 226 -10.64 22.05 -10.12
CA TRP A 226 -11.34 22.49 -8.92
C TRP A 226 -12.06 23.84 -9.10
N GLN A 227 -12.00 24.49 -10.27
CA GLN A 227 -12.72 25.74 -10.52
C GLN A 227 -14.09 25.46 -11.15
N ASP A 228 -15.12 25.39 -10.29
CA ASP A 228 -16.50 25.57 -10.74
C ASP A 228 -16.67 27.02 -11.22
N ILE A 229 -16.77 27.23 -12.54
CA ILE A 229 -17.24 28.50 -13.08
C ILE A 229 -18.72 28.63 -12.69
N VAL A 230 -18.99 29.58 -11.80
CA VAL A 230 -20.35 29.98 -11.41
C VAL A 230 -21.15 30.30 -12.69
N PRO A 231 -22.30 29.63 -12.95
CA PRO A 231 -23.18 30.04 -14.05
C PRO A 231 -23.59 31.50 -13.83
N PRO A 232 -23.63 32.35 -14.86
CA PRO A 232 -23.82 33.79 -14.70
C PRO A 232 -25.22 34.21 -14.19
N ASN A 233 -26.02 33.29 -13.65
CA ASN A 233 -27.41 33.53 -13.30
C ASN A 233 -27.88 33.01 -11.94
N GLU A 234 -26.98 32.67 -11.02
CA GLU A 234 -27.34 32.47 -9.62
C GLU A 234 -26.68 33.54 -8.74
N SER A 235 -27.52 34.36 -8.12
CA SER A 235 -27.20 35.41 -7.16
C SER A 235 -26.76 34.83 -5.80
N ALA A 236 -25.81 33.89 -5.81
CA ALA A 236 -25.08 33.48 -4.62
C ALA A 236 -23.77 34.27 -4.53
N PRO A 237 -23.37 34.77 -3.35
CA PRO A 237 -22.11 35.50 -3.20
C PRO A 237 -20.94 34.61 -3.65
N PRO A 238 -19.90 35.18 -4.30
CA PRO A 238 -18.77 34.41 -4.78
C PRO A 238 -18.11 33.68 -3.60
N PHE A 239 -17.93 32.37 -3.72
CA PHE A 239 -17.35 31.53 -2.67
C PHE A 239 -15.87 31.88 -2.46
N THR A 240 -15.57 32.74 -1.49
CA THR A 240 -14.22 33.27 -1.22
C THR A 240 -13.28 32.30 -0.50
N CYS A 241 -13.78 31.17 0.05
CA CYS A 241 -12.94 30.24 0.81
C CYS A 241 -11.88 29.51 -0.03
N ILE A 242 -12.20 29.14 -1.28
CA ILE A 242 -11.30 28.41 -2.18
C ILE A 242 -10.11 29.28 -2.60
N ASP A 243 -10.36 30.56 -2.85
CA ASP A 243 -9.31 31.53 -3.19
C ASP A 243 -8.36 31.79 -2.01
N ARG A 244 -8.88 31.67 -0.79
CA ARG A 244 -8.17 31.97 0.47
C ARG A 244 -7.44 30.75 1.04
N TRP A 245 -7.98 29.55 0.84
CA TRP A 245 -7.41 28.29 1.29
C TRP A 245 -6.83 27.52 0.09
N ARG A 246 -5.60 27.87 -0.29
CA ARG A 246 -4.85 27.16 -1.34
C ARG A 246 -4.08 25.99 -0.73
N ASN A 247 -4.19 24.82 -1.36
CA ASN A 247 -3.36 23.66 -1.06
C ASN A 247 -1.87 24.03 -1.20
N ALA A 248 -1.02 23.43 -0.36
CA ALA A 248 0.42 23.69 -0.37
C ALA A 248 1.08 23.13 -1.64
N GLY A 249 1.18 23.95 -2.69
CA GLY A 249 2.03 23.71 -3.85
C GLY A 249 1.67 24.58 -5.06
N PRO A 250 2.60 25.36 -5.63
CA PRO A 250 2.31 26.18 -6.82
C PRO A 250 1.97 25.30 -8.03
N GLU A 251 1.05 25.79 -8.86
CA GLU A 251 0.57 25.20 -10.13
C GLU A 251 1.67 24.75 -11.10
N GLN A 252 2.88 25.30 -10.93
CA GLN A 252 4.11 24.95 -11.66
C GLN A 252 4.57 23.49 -11.45
N CYS A 253 4.05 22.79 -10.43
CA CYS A 253 4.36 21.37 -10.19
C CYS A 253 3.56 20.37 -11.05
N LYS A 254 2.56 20.81 -11.85
CA LYS A 254 1.74 19.89 -12.66
C LYS A 254 2.56 19.14 -13.72
N GLN A 255 3.50 19.82 -14.39
CA GLN A 255 4.44 19.16 -15.33
C GLN A 255 5.42 18.22 -14.60
N MET A 256 5.76 18.53 -13.35
CA MET A 256 6.60 17.67 -12.52
C MET A 256 5.90 16.37 -12.10
N PHE A 257 4.57 16.25 -12.19
CA PHE A 257 3.91 14.97 -11.91
C PHE A 257 4.02 13.97 -13.07
N ALA A 258 4.19 14.46 -14.30
CA ALA A 258 4.29 13.60 -15.49
C ALA A 258 5.56 12.73 -15.50
N ILE A 259 6.58 13.10 -14.71
CA ILE A 259 7.82 12.32 -14.57
C ILE A 259 7.71 11.15 -13.58
N PHE A 260 6.63 11.09 -12.81
CA PHE A 260 6.39 10.01 -11.85
C PHE A 260 5.31 9.07 -12.39
N ASP A 261 5.47 7.75 -12.21
CA ASP A 261 4.36 6.83 -12.46
C ASP A 261 3.29 7.02 -11.36
N GLU A 262 3.71 7.02 -10.09
CA GLU A 262 2.90 7.41 -8.93
C GLU A 262 3.44 8.72 -8.37
N SER A 263 2.60 9.75 -8.38
CA SER A 263 2.89 11.10 -7.93
C SER A 263 2.54 11.35 -6.46
N GLY A 264 1.80 10.42 -5.85
CA GLY A 264 1.42 10.45 -4.44
C GLY A 264 0.42 9.34 -4.11
N ILE A 265 -0.12 9.39 -2.90
CA ILE A 265 -1.18 8.50 -2.42
C ILE A 265 -2.37 9.34 -1.96
N PHE A 266 -3.58 8.81 -2.08
CA PHE A 266 -4.79 9.36 -1.48
C PHE A 266 -5.40 8.31 -0.57
N ILE A 267 -5.75 8.66 0.67
CA ILE A 267 -6.19 7.70 1.69
C ILE A 267 -7.51 8.11 2.34
N ALA A 268 -8.22 7.11 2.85
CA ALA A 268 -9.30 7.26 3.82
C ALA A 268 -8.91 6.58 5.13
N ALA A 269 -9.16 7.24 6.25
CA ALA A 269 -8.98 6.66 7.58
C ALA A 269 -10.19 6.90 8.46
N CYS A 270 -10.46 6.01 9.41
CA CYS A 270 -11.49 6.26 10.43
C CYS A 270 -11.01 7.27 11.48
N ARG A 271 -11.92 7.72 12.35
CA ARG A 271 -11.61 8.61 13.49
C ARG A 271 -10.57 8.06 14.47
N HIS A 272 -10.34 6.74 14.48
CA HIS A 272 -9.31 6.07 15.30
C HIS A 272 -8.01 5.79 14.53
N GLN A 273 -7.81 6.42 13.37
CA GLN A 273 -6.58 6.38 12.56
C GLN A 273 -6.28 5.03 11.90
N PHE A 274 -7.25 4.11 11.84
CA PHE A 274 -7.14 2.95 10.97
C PHE A 274 -7.34 3.39 9.52
N VAL A 275 -6.36 3.09 8.67
CA VAL A 275 -6.50 3.25 7.22
C VAL A 275 -7.60 2.30 6.75
N LEU A 276 -8.53 2.80 5.96
CA LEU A 276 -9.65 2.05 5.41
C LEU A 276 -9.42 1.76 3.93
N LEU A 277 -9.09 2.80 3.18
CA LEU A 277 -8.86 2.74 1.73
C LEU A 277 -7.65 3.58 1.35
N ALA A 278 -7.03 3.24 0.24
CA ALA A 278 -5.95 3.95 -0.40
C ALA A 278 -6.09 3.84 -1.92
N CYS A 279 -5.62 4.85 -2.64
CA CYS A 279 -5.38 4.76 -4.08
C CYS A 279 -4.13 5.56 -4.44
N ASP A 280 -3.42 5.09 -5.45
CA ASP A 280 -2.30 5.84 -6.01
C ASP A 280 -2.81 7.03 -6.81
N MET A 281 -2.16 8.17 -6.62
CA MET A 281 -2.26 9.28 -7.55
C MET A 281 -1.30 9.02 -8.69
N VAL A 282 -1.82 8.88 -9.90
CA VAL A 282 -1.06 8.44 -11.07
C VAL A 282 -0.85 9.62 -12.00
N LYS A 283 0.41 10.02 -12.20
CA LYS A 283 0.84 11.09 -13.13
C LYS A 283 0.13 12.44 -12.94
N SER A 284 -0.46 12.67 -11.78
CA SER A 284 -1.26 13.87 -11.48
C SER A 284 -1.08 14.36 -10.05
N GLY A 285 -1.47 15.60 -9.77
CA GLY A 285 -1.77 15.97 -8.38
C GLY A 285 -3.06 15.33 -7.90
N GLU A 286 -3.62 15.90 -6.84
CA GLU A 286 -4.93 15.55 -6.31
C GLU A 286 -6.06 16.02 -7.24
N LEU A 287 -6.69 15.06 -7.93
CA LEU A 287 -7.85 15.26 -8.79
C LEU A 287 -9.11 14.75 -8.08
N ALA A 288 -10.28 15.29 -8.42
CA ALA A 288 -11.55 14.91 -7.81
C ALA A 288 -11.91 13.41 -7.96
N LYS A 289 -11.36 12.72 -8.97
CA LYS A 289 -11.60 11.28 -9.17
C LYS A 289 -11.17 10.42 -7.97
N TYR A 290 -10.13 10.81 -7.24
CA TYR A 290 -9.62 10.05 -6.08
C TYR A 290 -10.61 10.07 -4.89
N PRO A 291 -11.02 11.24 -4.37
CA PRO A 291 -12.05 11.29 -3.33
C PRO A 291 -13.40 10.74 -3.78
N LEU A 292 -13.80 10.91 -5.05
CA LEU A 292 -15.04 10.32 -5.58
C LEU A 292 -15.01 8.79 -5.52
N ALA A 293 -13.94 8.16 -5.99
CA ALA A 293 -13.80 6.70 -5.96
C ALA A 293 -13.80 6.14 -4.54
N ILE A 294 -13.16 6.83 -3.60
CA ILE A 294 -13.19 6.45 -2.19
C ILE A 294 -14.60 6.57 -1.61
N ILE A 295 -15.30 7.68 -1.88
CA ILE A 295 -16.68 7.87 -1.39
C ILE A 295 -17.62 6.83 -1.97
N GLU A 296 -17.52 6.49 -3.25
CA GLU A 296 -18.30 5.40 -3.84
C GLU A 296 -18.12 4.11 -3.03
N ARG A 297 -16.86 3.74 -2.75
CA ARG A 297 -16.58 2.50 -2.03
C ARG A 297 -17.10 2.53 -0.61
N LEU A 298 -16.94 3.65 0.10
CA LEU A 298 -17.44 3.82 1.46
C LEU A 298 -18.97 3.75 1.52
N LEU A 299 -19.66 4.41 0.59
CA LEU A 299 -21.13 4.36 0.49
C LEU A 299 -21.64 2.95 0.13
N THR A 300 -20.88 2.20 -0.68
CA THR A 300 -21.19 0.81 -1.01
C THR A 300 -21.07 -0.12 0.19
N VAL A 301 -20.09 0.10 1.07
CA VAL A 301 -19.82 -0.81 2.19
C VAL A 301 -20.57 -0.42 3.46
N TYR A 302 -20.57 0.86 3.84
CA TYR A 302 -21.14 1.31 5.11
C TYR A 302 -22.56 1.87 4.99
N GLY A 303 -22.99 2.27 3.78
CA GLY A 303 -24.35 2.71 3.54
C GLY A 303 -24.67 4.10 4.13
N GLN A 304 -25.74 4.16 4.91
CA GLN A 304 -26.41 5.41 5.30
C GLN A 304 -25.67 6.19 6.39
N ASN A 305 -26.05 7.47 6.52
CA ASN A 305 -25.69 8.36 7.63
C ASN A 305 -24.18 8.49 7.88
N GLY A 306 -23.40 8.48 6.80
CA GLY A 306 -21.96 8.68 6.86
C GLY A 306 -21.57 10.13 7.06
N ALA A 307 -20.38 10.34 7.63
CA ALA A 307 -19.74 11.65 7.59
C ALA A 307 -18.26 11.56 7.21
N CYS A 308 -17.84 12.46 6.32
CA CYS A 308 -16.53 12.48 5.71
C CYS A 308 -15.86 13.85 5.90
N ALA A 309 -14.74 13.87 6.61
CA ALA A 309 -13.94 15.06 6.84
C ALA A 309 -12.84 15.20 5.78
N TYR A 310 -12.78 16.36 5.14
CA TYR A 310 -11.80 16.71 4.12
C TYR A 310 -11.44 18.19 4.24
N ASP A 311 -10.19 18.55 4.02
CA ASP A 311 -9.67 19.92 4.21
C ASP A 311 -10.24 20.92 3.20
N ILE A 312 -10.65 20.45 2.03
CA ILE A 312 -11.37 21.22 1.00
C ILE A 312 -12.83 20.78 0.81
N SER A 313 -13.45 20.21 1.85
CA SER A 313 -14.81 19.64 1.74
C SER A 313 -15.89 20.62 1.28
N CYS A 314 -15.72 21.93 1.53
CA CYS A 314 -16.65 22.96 1.08
C CYS A 314 -16.75 23.06 -0.45
N ALA A 315 -15.62 22.94 -1.14
CA ALA A 315 -15.53 22.90 -2.59
C ALA A 315 -15.98 21.53 -3.09
N PHE A 316 -15.40 20.48 -2.51
CA PHE A 316 -15.65 19.12 -2.94
C PHE A 316 -17.11 18.69 -2.75
N ALA A 317 -17.86 19.24 -1.79
CA ALA A 317 -19.29 18.97 -1.65
C ALA A 317 -20.09 19.34 -2.90
N LYS A 318 -19.71 20.41 -3.61
CA LYS A 318 -20.33 20.78 -4.90
C LYS A 318 -19.95 19.80 -5.99
N THR A 319 -18.66 19.47 -6.08
CA THR A 319 -18.16 18.46 -7.02
C THR A 319 -18.89 17.13 -6.83
N LEU A 320 -19.05 16.68 -5.59
CA LEU A 320 -19.78 15.47 -5.24
C LEU A 320 -21.26 15.56 -5.65
N ALA A 321 -21.94 16.66 -5.34
CA ALA A 321 -23.33 16.87 -5.71
C ALA A 321 -23.55 16.87 -7.24
N ASN A 322 -22.58 17.37 -8.01
CA ASN A 322 -22.62 17.42 -9.47
C ASN A 322 -22.11 16.14 -10.16
N SER A 323 -21.45 15.24 -9.42
CA SER A 323 -20.94 13.96 -9.93
C SER A 323 -22.05 12.92 -10.10
N MET A 324 -21.73 11.76 -10.69
CA MET A 324 -22.67 10.63 -10.76
C MET A 324 -23.06 10.09 -9.38
N LEU A 325 -22.27 10.39 -8.34
CA LEU A 325 -22.54 9.97 -6.96
C LEU A 325 -23.49 10.92 -6.22
N GLY A 326 -23.79 12.10 -6.75
CA GLY A 326 -24.53 13.14 -6.03
C GLY A 326 -25.89 12.66 -5.50
N GLN A 327 -26.67 11.98 -6.34
CA GLN A 327 -27.97 11.43 -5.94
C GLN A 327 -27.83 10.35 -4.86
N ARG A 328 -26.82 9.48 -4.99
CA ARG A 328 -26.57 8.39 -4.05
C ARG A 328 -26.03 8.89 -2.72
N ALA A 329 -25.13 9.85 -2.72
CA ALA A 329 -24.61 10.50 -1.53
C ALA A 329 -25.73 11.20 -0.76
N SER A 330 -26.64 11.88 -1.46
CA SER A 330 -27.82 12.51 -0.87
C SER A 330 -28.81 11.49 -0.31
N SER A 331 -29.14 10.43 -1.06
CA SER A 331 -30.09 9.40 -0.59
C SER A 331 -29.57 8.60 0.60
N LEU A 332 -28.25 8.45 0.73
CA LEU A 332 -27.59 7.84 1.88
C LEU A 332 -27.27 8.85 2.99
N ASN A 333 -27.69 10.12 2.88
CA ASN A 333 -27.48 11.15 3.89
C ASN A 333 -25.98 11.34 4.27
N LEU A 334 -25.09 11.30 3.28
CA LEU A 334 -23.66 11.57 3.49
C LEU A 334 -23.45 13.05 3.82
N ARG A 335 -22.75 13.32 4.93
CA ARG A 335 -22.39 14.68 5.33
C ARG A 335 -20.90 14.94 5.14
N MET A 336 -20.58 15.92 4.30
CA MET A 336 -19.23 16.45 4.20
C MET A 336 -18.93 17.39 5.37
N MET A 337 -17.72 17.28 5.92
CA MET A 337 -17.25 18.08 7.06
C MET A 337 -15.91 18.72 6.75
N VAL A 338 -15.68 19.90 7.31
CA VAL A 338 -14.42 20.63 7.14
C VAL A 338 -13.72 20.77 8.50
N GLY A 339 -12.39 20.81 8.50
CA GLY A 339 -11.62 21.05 9.71
C GLY A 339 -11.94 22.41 10.32
N ALA A 340 -11.97 22.51 11.66
CA ALA A 340 -12.35 23.75 12.36
C ALA A 340 -11.53 24.98 11.93
N PHE A 341 -10.24 24.79 11.61
CA PHE A 341 -9.37 25.87 11.12
C PHE A 341 -9.79 26.42 9.74
N HIS A 342 -10.43 25.62 8.90
CA HIS A 342 -10.96 26.07 7.61
C HIS A 342 -12.08 27.10 7.80
N GLY A 343 -12.79 27.09 8.93
CA GLY A 343 -13.79 28.10 9.26
C GLY A 343 -13.26 29.54 9.23
N HIS A 344 -11.95 29.74 9.44
CA HIS A 344 -11.31 31.03 9.29
C HIS A 344 -11.37 31.57 7.85
N ALA A 345 -11.30 30.70 6.84
CA ALA A 345 -11.38 31.10 5.44
C ALA A 345 -12.77 31.64 5.05
N HIS A 346 -13.82 31.23 5.79
CA HIS A 346 -15.19 31.69 5.59
C HIS A 346 -15.53 33.01 6.31
N ASN A 347 -14.89 33.31 7.43
CA ASN A 347 -15.28 34.40 8.35
C ASN A 347 -14.42 35.67 8.26
N GLN A 348 -13.80 35.95 7.11
CA GLN A 348 -13.03 37.19 6.89
C GLN A 348 -13.63 38.12 5.84
#